data_AF-A0A418JIR7-F1
#
_entry.id   AF-A0A418JIR7-F1
#
_cell.length_a   1.000
_cell.length_b   1.000
_cell.length_c   1.000
_cell.angle_alpha   90.00
_cell.angle_beta   90.00
_cell.angle_gamma   90.00
#
_symmetry.space_group_name_H-M   'P 1'
#
loop_
_entity.id
_entity.type
_entity.pdbx_description
1 polymer ?
#
loop_
_entity_poly.entity_id
_entity_poly.type
_entity_poly.pdbx_seq_one_letter_code
_entity_poly.pdbx_strand_id
1 'polypeptide(L)'
;MEEGEVKQQEKKQVVKKTDWNKNKFGTWWKNEQATFKNGKEEIQVWTEGPFRIKGNEAGKLQPGTTINYDEVMLQDGHVWVGYDSFEGERLYLPVREWNGVAPPNHGLDELWGTINCVKI
;
A
#
# COMPACT_ATOMS: atom_id res chain seq x y z
N MET A 1 35.32 41.03 10.62
CA MET A 1 35.21 39.76 9.87
C MET A 1 34.47 38.82 10.79
N GLU A 2 33.19 38.66 10.55
CA GLU A 2 32.27 37.95 11.43
C GLU A 2 31.88 36.66 10.70
N GLU A 3 32.51 35.56 11.07
CA GLU A 3 32.15 34.23 10.56
C GLU A 3 30.86 33.80 11.25
N GLY A 4 29.74 34.03 10.57
CA GLY A 4 28.43 33.60 11.01
C GLY A 4 28.30 32.08 10.91
N GLU A 5 28.24 31.44 12.07
CA GLU A 5 27.94 30.03 12.28
C GLU A 5 26.57 29.67 11.66
N VAL A 6 26.56 28.81 10.63
CA VAL A 6 25.33 28.36 9.96
C VAL A 6 24.63 27.32 10.83
N LYS A 7 23.68 27.77 11.66
CA LYS A 7 22.81 26.87 12.43
C LYS A 7 21.85 26.13 11.50
N GLN A 8 22.11 24.84 11.28
CA GLN A 8 21.18 23.93 10.61
C GLN A 8 19.91 23.79 11.46
N GLN A 9 18.84 24.46 11.03
CA GLN A 9 17.52 24.29 11.61
C GLN A 9 16.92 22.97 11.13
N GLU A 10 16.96 21.97 11.99
CA GLU A 10 16.24 20.71 11.86
C GLU A 10 14.73 21.01 11.83
N LYS A 11 14.11 20.89 10.65
CA LYS A 11 12.65 21.00 10.50
C LYS A 11 11.99 19.83 11.23
N LYS A 12 11.65 20.03 12.50
CA LYS A 12 10.69 19.19 13.23
C LYS A 12 9.32 19.31 12.56
N GLN A 13 9.09 18.46 11.58
CA GLN A 13 7.77 18.27 10.98
C GLN A 13 6.85 17.72 12.07
N VAL A 14 5.76 18.43 12.35
CA VAL A 14 4.70 17.98 13.25
C VAL A 14 4.12 16.68 12.66
N VAL A 15 4.62 15.53 13.13
CA VAL A 15 4.15 14.22 12.70
C VAL A 15 2.72 14.08 13.21
N LYS A 16 1.73 14.40 12.35
CA LYS A 16 0.39 13.84 12.52
C LYS A 16 0.59 12.34 12.65
N LYS A 17 0.19 11.76 13.79
CA LYS A 17 0.38 10.34 14.09
C LYS A 17 -0.47 9.54 13.11
N THR A 18 0.11 9.20 11.98
CA THR A 18 -0.47 8.29 11.00
C THR A 18 0.06 6.89 11.29
N ASP A 19 -0.77 5.85 11.19
CA ASP A 19 -0.33 4.46 11.32
C ASP A 19 0.58 4.00 10.16
N TRP A 20 0.87 4.91 9.22
CA TRP A 20 1.72 4.71 8.07
C TRP A 20 3.21 4.87 8.42
N ASN A 21 3.96 3.81 8.21
CA ASN A 21 5.41 3.78 8.21
C ASN A 21 5.93 3.99 6.78
N LYS A 22 7.16 4.48 6.63
CA LYS A 22 7.83 4.62 5.33
C LYS A 22 9.14 3.85 5.34
N ASN A 23 9.37 3.00 4.34
CA ASN A 23 10.62 2.24 4.23
C ASN A 23 11.70 3.02 3.45
N LYS A 24 12.92 2.47 3.37
CA LYS A 24 14.06 3.06 2.64
C LYS A 24 13.80 3.25 1.14
N PHE A 25 12.90 2.46 0.56
CA PHE A 25 12.48 2.52 -0.84
C PHE A 25 11.40 3.59 -1.08
N GLY A 26 10.95 4.27 -0.02
CA GLY A 26 9.89 5.25 -0.09
C GLY A 26 8.48 4.66 -0.14
N THR A 27 8.33 3.33 -0.05
CA THR A 27 7.03 2.68 0.12
C THR A 27 6.44 3.10 1.46
N TRP A 28 5.22 3.59 1.44
CA TRP A 28 4.44 3.72 2.67
C TRP A 28 3.77 2.38 2.96
N TRP A 29 3.76 1.94 4.20
CA TRP A 29 3.08 0.72 4.61
C TRP A 29 2.45 0.88 5.99
N LYS A 30 1.36 0.17 6.23
CA LYS A 30 0.74 0.05 7.56
C LYS A 30 0.17 -1.35 7.73
N ASN A 31 0.07 -1.79 8.96
CA ASN A 31 -0.67 -3.01 9.28
C ASN A 31 -2.15 -2.64 9.40
N GLU A 32 -2.96 -3.26 8.55
CA GLU A 32 -4.40 -3.12 8.56
C GLU A 32 -4.99 -4.46 8.15
N GLN A 33 -5.76 -5.05 9.05
CA GLN A 33 -6.47 -6.28 8.78
C GLN A 33 -7.88 -5.98 8.27
N ALA A 34 -8.15 -6.34 7.03
CA ALA A 34 -9.50 -6.28 6.49
C ALA A 34 -9.68 -7.29 5.36
N THR A 35 -10.92 -7.35 4.87
CA THR A 35 -11.31 -8.26 3.80
C THR A 35 -11.54 -7.46 2.53
N PHE A 36 -10.73 -7.69 1.50
CA PHE A 36 -10.96 -7.14 0.17
C PHE A 36 -11.73 -8.14 -0.69
N LYS A 37 -12.88 -7.71 -1.21
CA LYS A 37 -13.63 -8.45 -2.22
C LYS A 37 -13.39 -7.80 -3.57
N ASN A 38 -12.81 -8.55 -4.49
CA ASN A 38 -12.60 -8.12 -5.86
C ASN A 38 -13.93 -7.76 -6.53
N GLY A 39 -13.91 -6.70 -7.35
CA GLY A 39 -15.04 -6.21 -8.09
C GLY A 39 -15.37 -7.09 -9.30
N LYS A 40 -15.47 -6.44 -10.47
CA LYS A 40 -15.93 -7.07 -11.72
C LYS A 40 -14.80 -7.53 -12.63
N GLU A 41 -13.59 -7.02 -12.43
CA GLU A 41 -12.44 -7.25 -13.31
C GLU A 41 -11.41 -8.16 -12.64
N GLU A 42 -10.66 -8.90 -13.45
CA GLU A 42 -9.52 -9.66 -12.95
C GLU A 42 -8.42 -8.69 -12.50
N ILE A 43 -7.84 -8.92 -11.33
CA ILE A 43 -6.70 -8.11 -10.85
C ILE A 43 -5.45 -8.97 -10.90
N GLN A 44 -4.39 -8.45 -11.52
CA GLN A 44 -3.08 -9.10 -11.53
C GLN A 44 -2.47 -9.10 -10.12
N VAL A 45 -2.14 -10.29 -9.63
CA VAL A 45 -1.44 -10.51 -8.36
C VAL A 45 0.06 -10.57 -8.65
N TRP A 46 0.83 -9.98 -7.76
CA TRP A 46 2.29 -9.90 -7.86
C TRP A 46 2.95 -10.61 -6.67
N THR A 47 4.13 -11.14 -6.92
CA THR A 47 5.04 -11.65 -5.88
C THR A 47 6.27 -10.73 -5.75
N GLU A 48 7.11 -10.97 -4.74
CA GLU A 48 8.30 -10.20 -4.38
C GLU A 48 8.09 -8.76 -3.87
N GLY A 49 6.96 -8.11 -4.15
CA GLY A 49 6.63 -6.81 -3.56
C GLY A 49 5.54 -6.00 -4.27
N PRO A 50 5.24 -4.79 -3.76
CA PRO A 50 4.26 -3.88 -4.34
C PRO A 50 4.82 -3.12 -5.56
N PHE A 51 5.29 -3.86 -6.56
CA PHE A 51 5.85 -3.33 -7.81
C PHE A 51 5.35 -4.14 -9.01
N ARG A 52 4.94 -3.47 -10.08
CA ARG A 52 4.50 -4.12 -11.33
C ARG A 52 5.70 -4.48 -12.21
N ILE A 53 6.51 -5.45 -11.78
CA ILE A 53 7.72 -5.89 -12.48
C ILE A 53 7.41 -7.13 -13.32
N LYS A 54 7.57 -7.02 -14.65
CA LYS A 54 7.42 -8.14 -15.57
C LYS A 54 8.32 -9.31 -15.16
N GLY A 55 7.73 -10.49 -14.98
CA GLY A 55 8.38 -11.70 -14.45
C GLY A 55 7.90 -12.10 -13.05
N ASN A 56 7.27 -11.17 -12.30
CA ASN A 56 6.83 -11.39 -10.92
C ASN A 56 5.31 -11.54 -10.81
N GLU A 57 4.63 -11.85 -11.91
CA GLU A 57 3.22 -12.18 -11.93
C GLU A 57 2.96 -13.52 -11.22
N ALA A 58 2.29 -13.50 -10.07
CA ALA A 58 1.94 -14.73 -9.33
C ALA A 58 0.68 -15.41 -9.89
N GLY A 59 -0.31 -14.60 -10.28
CA GLY A 59 -1.59 -15.10 -10.77
C GLY A 59 -2.61 -13.98 -10.93
N LYS A 60 -3.87 -14.32 -11.19
CA LYS A 60 -4.95 -13.34 -11.31
C LYS A 60 -6.03 -13.62 -10.29
N LEU A 61 -6.41 -12.57 -9.55
CA LEU A 61 -7.55 -12.61 -8.66
C LEU A 61 -8.83 -12.50 -9.49
N GLN A 62 -9.66 -13.53 -9.46
CA GLN A 62 -10.90 -13.58 -10.23
C GLN A 62 -11.95 -12.60 -9.66
N PRO A 63 -12.86 -12.06 -10.49
CA PRO A 63 -13.95 -11.19 -10.04
C PRO A 63 -14.77 -11.81 -8.91
N GLY A 64 -15.19 -11.01 -7.94
CA GLY A 64 -15.96 -11.47 -6.78
C GLY A 64 -15.18 -12.29 -5.75
N THR A 65 -13.91 -12.63 -6.01
CA THR A 65 -13.06 -13.35 -5.04
C THR A 65 -12.76 -12.49 -3.84
N THR A 66 -12.76 -13.10 -2.67
CA THR A 66 -12.51 -12.41 -1.40
C THR A 66 -11.18 -12.84 -0.82
N ILE A 67 -10.36 -11.89 -0.40
CA ILE A 67 -9.07 -12.09 0.24
C ILE A 67 -9.03 -11.35 1.58
N ASN A 68 -8.39 -11.96 2.57
CA ASN A 68 -8.10 -11.31 3.85
C ASN A 68 -6.66 -10.83 3.80
N TYR A 69 -6.45 -9.54 3.96
CA TYR A 69 -5.13 -8.93 3.98
C TYR A 69 -4.83 -8.41 5.38
N ASP A 70 -3.55 -8.29 5.71
CA ASP A 70 -3.06 -7.77 7.00
C ASP A 70 -2.16 -6.54 6.86
N GLU A 71 -1.77 -6.20 5.62
CA GLU A 71 -0.88 -5.10 5.32
C GLU A 71 -1.41 -4.28 4.15
N VAL A 72 -1.24 -2.95 4.22
CA VAL A 72 -1.57 -2.02 3.13
C VAL A 72 -0.32 -1.21 2.81
N MET A 73 0.02 -1.12 1.53
CA MET A 73 1.17 -0.36 1.04
C MET A 73 0.77 0.67 -0.01
N LEU A 74 1.53 1.75 -0.12
CA LEU A 74 1.43 2.75 -1.19
C LEU A 74 2.78 2.77 -1.91
N GLN A 75 2.77 2.31 -3.15
CA GLN A 75 3.96 2.23 -4.00
C GLN A 75 3.55 2.16 -5.46
N ASP A 76 4.43 2.57 -6.37
CA ASP A 76 4.22 2.44 -7.82
C ASP A 76 2.91 3.09 -8.32
N GLY A 77 2.48 4.16 -7.66
CA GLY A 77 1.22 4.85 -7.97
C GLY A 77 -0.04 4.01 -7.68
N HIS A 78 0.05 2.98 -6.84
CA HIS A 78 -1.08 2.13 -6.46
C HIS A 78 -1.14 1.93 -4.95
N VAL A 79 -2.34 1.66 -4.46
CA VAL A 79 -2.53 1.07 -3.14
C VAL A 79 -2.51 -0.44 -3.30
N TRP A 80 -1.66 -1.07 -2.51
CA TRP A 80 -1.46 -2.51 -2.50
C TRP A 80 -1.94 -3.07 -1.17
N VAL A 81 -2.42 -4.31 -1.20
CA VAL A 81 -2.68 -5.09 -0.01
C VAL A 81 -1.81 -6.34 -0.01
N GLY A 82 -1.28 -6.68 1.15
CA GLY A 82 -0.44 -7.85 1.38
C GLY A 82 -1.26 -8.92 2.07
N TYR A 83 -1.27 -10.12 1.47
CA TYR A 83 -1.96 -11.28 2.03
C TYR A 83 -1.13 -12.53 1.79
N ASP A 84 -1.30 -13.52 2.66
CA ASP A 84 -0.67 -14.82 2.48
C ASP A 84 -1.59 -15.75 1.69
N SER A 85 -1.03 -16.42 0.69
CA SER A 85 -1.72 -17.45 -0.08
C SER A 85 -1.98 -18.69 0.77
N PHE A 86 -2.78 -19.62 0.27
CA PHE A 86 -2.99 -20.91 0.93
C PHE A 86 -1.69 -21.70 1.13
N GLU A 87 -0.70 -21.49 0.25
CA GLU A 87 0.62 -22.13 0.32
C GLU A 87 1.60 -21.38 1.24
N GLY A 88 1.16 -20.27 1.86
CA GLY A 88 1.99 -19.43 2.73
C GLY A 88 2.92 -18.47 1.96
N GLU A 89 2.66 -18.24 0.67
CA GLU A 89 3.41 -17.26 -0.12
C GLU A 89 2.83 -15.85 0.07
N ARG A 90 3.70 -14.87 0.30
CA ARG A 90 3.30 -13.47 0.45
C ARG A 90 2.98 -12.86 -0.91
N LEU A 91 1.72 -12.52 -1.11
CA LEU A 91 1.19 -11.97 -2.35
C LEU A 91 0.80 -10.50 -2.17
N TYR A 92 0.98 -9.74 -3.24
CA TYR A 92 0.70 -8.31 -3.30
C TYR A 92 -0.34 -8.03 -4.37
N LEU A 93 -1.47 -7.44 -3.96
CA LEU A 93 -2.58 -7.13 -4.83
C LEU A 93 -2.80 -5.61 -4.90
N PRO A 94 -2.72 -5.00 -6.08
CA PRO A 94 -3.13 -3.61 -6.26
C PRO A 94 -4.67 -3.52 -6.20
N VAL A 95 -5.21 -2.68 -5.31
CA VAL A 95 -6.66 -2.56 -5.10
C VAL A 95 -7.25 -1.27 -5.65
N ARG A 96 -6.42 -0.25 -5.88
CA ARG A 96 -6.79 1.03 -6.51
C ARG A 96 -5.56 1.83 -6.88
N GLU A 97 -5.75 2.86 -7.70
CA GLU A 97 -4.70 3.83 -8.01
C GLU A 97 -4.45 4.78 -6.84
N TRP A 98 -3.20 5.23 -6.75
CA TRP A 98 -2.72 6.18 -5.77
C TRP A 98 -1.92 7.27 -6.48
N ASN A 99 -2.38 8.51 -6.35
CA ASN A 99 -1.78 9.68 -6.99
C ASN A 99 -0.41 10.13 -6.41
N GLY A 100 0.26 9.28 -5.61
CA GLY A 100 1.55 9.60 -4.99
C GLY A 100 1.47 10.54 -3.80
N VAL A 101 0.27 10.98 -3.38
CA VAL A 101 0.10 11.89 -2.23
C VAL A 101 0.27 11.13 -0.93
N ALA A 102 1.17 11.61 -0.08
CA ALA A 102 1.39 11.00 1.23
C ALA A 102 0.08 10.96 2.06
N PRO A 103 -0.20 9.85 2.74
CA PRO A 103 -1.33 9.78 3.68
C PRO A 103 -1.20 10.86 4.78
N PRO A 104 -2.30 11.33 5.39
CA PRO A 104 -3.67 10.83 5.32
C PRO A 104 -4.55 11.50 4.25
N ASN A 105 -4.05 12.50 3.53
CA ASN A 105 -4.78 13.20 2.46
C ASN A 105 -4.54 12.53 1.09
N HIS A 106 -4.49 11.21 1.06
CA HIS A 106 -4.36 10.49 -0.20
C HIS A 106 -5.63 10.70 -1.05
N GLY A 107 -5.46 11.30 -2.23
CA GLY A 107 -6.51 11.30 -3.23
C GLY A 107 -6.56 9.89 -3.77
N LEU A 108 -7.62 9.18 -3.43
CA LEU A 108 -7.75 7.78 -3.76
C LEU A 108 -8.84 7.62 -4.83
N ASP A 109 -8.49 7.08 -5.99
CA ASP A 109 -9.42 6.78 -7.08
C ASP A 109 -10.35 5.61 -6.74
N GLU A 110 -11.38 5.34 -7.54
CA GLU A 110 -12.37 4.30 -7.23
C GLU A 110 -11.71 2.95 -6.89
N LEU A 111 -12.17 2.32 -5.81
CA LEU A 111 -11.68 1.02 -5.37
C LEU A 111 -12.09 -0.04 -6.40
N TRP A 112 -11.17 -0.92 -6.82
CA TRP A 112 -11.44 -2.00 -7.78
C TRP A 112 -12.23 -3.18 -7.17
N GLY A 113 -13.04 -2.89 -6.14
CA GLY A 113 -13.73 -3.86 -5.32
C GLY A 113 -14.37 -3.20 -4.11
N THR A 114 -14.50 -3.96 -3.02
CA THR A 114 -15.05 -3.49 -1.75
C THR A 114 -14.19 -3.98 -0.59
N ILE A 115 -13.88 -3.09 0.35
CA ILE A 115 -13.20 -3.45 1.59
C ILE A 115 -14.26 -3.55 2.69
N ASN A 116 -14.36 -4.73 3.29
CA ASN A 116 -15.17 -4.97 4.48
C ASN A 116 -14.23 -5.04 5.68
N CYS A 117 -14.47 -4.17 6.65
CA CYS A 117 -13.81 -4.29 7.95
C CYS A 117 -14.30 -5.58 8.61
N VAL A 118 -13.37 -6.42 9.07
CA VAL A 118 -13.71 -7.61 9.85
C VAL A 118 -14.28 -7.13 11.17
N LYS A 119 -15.61 -7.21 11.34
CA LYS A 119 -16.24 -7.08 12.65
C LYS A 119 -15.94 -8.36 13.43
N ILE A 120 -14.96 -8.28 14.33
CA ILE A 120 -14.84 -9.19 15.47
C ILE A 120 -16.00 -9.00 16.45
#